data_AF-A0A560PNK7-F1
#
_entry.id   AF-A0A560PNK7-F1
#
_cell.length_a   1.000
_cell.length_b   1.000
_cell.length_c   1.000
_cell.angle_alpha   90.00
_cell.angle_beta   90.00
_cell.angle_gamma   90.00
#
_symmetry.space_group_name_H-M   'P 1'
#
loop_
_entity.id
_entity.type
_entity.pdbx_description
1 polymer ?
#
loop_
_entity_poly.entity_id
_entity_poly.type
_entity_poly.pdbx_seq_one_letter_code
_entity_poly.pdbx_strand_id
1 'polypeptide(L)'
;MIYQCNGCNRTTFETTCPWCNSSQVSPSAELRAQHLTPLDPSFYPDFQYQSKGLLKDFLGKKKEQAQLNDLLNNVLRKYAQLKQPYFTNFIHTTRETSSTSNDAGVPGPRLDGVYTERELFREVLIRKGFDELEGLPSLLDKLLLTTAFNSTYLGFSRELSRHIKADLAETLRSWIDEAGTTFRSDLALFYYYLWENDISYQGVQFNAQANATTNTPLISLPAFRSGLSLCEGIYFDILVERLGSQLEHFNPNRFITMYLVDAMDGFQFEAFLVEIFQTIGFDVKETKKTADQGADLFVSRFGKNMVIQAKNYTGSVGNAAVQQAISAKAFYGCDEAMVVTNSYYTKSAKELATTAGVRLVDREGLQTYLDDYNQKLIEVFQAEAEEDREELTLR
;
A
#
# COMPACT_ATOMS: atom_id res chain seq x y z
N MET A 1 8.07 -23.40 -2.83
CA MET A 1 6.79 -22.68 -2.60
C MET A 1 7.00 -21.38 -1.84
N ILE A 2 6.14 -20.37 -2.04
CA ILE A 2 6.11 -19.10 -1.27
C ILE A 2 4.94 -19.07 -0.27
N TYR A 3 5.18 -18.46 0.89
CA TYR A 3 4.23 -18.33 1.98
C TYR A 3 4.14 -16.89 2.49
N GLN A 4 2.98 -16.50 2.99
CA GLN A 4 2.76 -15.26 3.72
C GLN A 4 2.59 -15.55 5.22
N CYS A 5 3.28 -14.81 6.08
CA CYS A 5 3.10 -14.92 7.52
C CYS A 5 1.86 -14.13 7.97
N ASN A 6 0.90 -14.80 8.61
CA ASN A 6 -0.31 -14.13 9.10
C ASN A 6 -0.05 -13.17 10.28
N GLY A 7 1.13 -13.24 10.92
CA GLY A 7 1.50 -12.38 12.05
C GLY A 7 2.16 -11.06 11.65
N CYS A 8 3.04 -11.09 10.64
CA CYS A 8 3.77 -9.90 10.19
C CYS A 8 3.50 -9.50 8.74
N ASN A 9 2.63 -10.23 8.03
CA ASN A 9 2.27 -10.07 6.61
C ASN A 9 3.42 -10.17 5.61
N ARG A 10 4.65 -10.46 6.06
CA ARG A 10 5.82 -10.67 5.20
C ARG A 10 5.75 -12.02 4.49
N THR A 11 6.38 -12.08 3.31
CA THR A 11 6.46 -13.29 2.51
C THR A 11 7.82 -13.97 2.66
N THR A 12 7.83 -15.31 2.60
CA THR A 12 9.03 -16.13 2.80
C THR A 12 8.95 -17.43 2.00
N PHE A 13 10.12 -18.01 1.70
CA PHE A 13 10.23 -19.38 1.18
C PHE A 13 10.44 -20.42 2.27
N GLU A 14 10.72 -19.97 3.49
CA GLU A 14 10.88 -20.82 4.67
C GLU A 14 9.53 -21.29 5.21
N THR A 15 9.51 -22.47 5.84
CA THR A 15 8.31 -23.06 6.44
C THR A 15 8.04 -22.56 7.86
N THR A 16 8.91 -21.69 8.37
CA THR A 16 8.73 -20.93 9.60
C THR A 16 9.02 -19.47 9.30
N CYS A 17 8.29 -18.56 9.94
CA CYS A 17 8.51 -17.13 9.73
C CYS A 17 9.86 -16.70 10.35
N PRO A 18 10.83 -16.21 9.56
CA PRO A 18 12.13 -15.80 10.11
C PRO A 18 12.07 -14.53 10.97
N TRP A 19 10.96 -13.78 10.92
CA TRP A 19 10.81 -12.47 11.57
C TRP A 19 9.93 -12.52 12.83
N CYS A 20 9.14 -13.57 13.03
CA CYS A 20 8.31 -13.73 14.22
C CYS A 20 9.06 -14.60 15.24
N ASN A 21 9.36 -14.05 16.42
CA ASN A 21 10.09 -14.77 17.46
C ASN A 21 9.15 -15.73 18.21
N SER A 22 9.50 -17.01 18.34
CA SER A 22 8.71 -18.02 19.07
C SER A 22 8.70 -17.80 20.59
N SER A 23 9.62 -16.99 21.11
CA SER A 23 10.00 -17.01 22.53
C SER A 23 9.24 -16.03 23.45
N GLN A 24 8.30 -15.22 22.94
CA GLN A 24 7.56 -14.22 23.74
C GLN A 24 6.04 -14.37 23.65
N VAL A 25 5.57 -15.51 23.19
CA VAL A 25 4.19 -15.66 22.77
C VAL A 25 3.50 -16.67 23.68
N SER A 26 2.39 -16.29 24.30
CA SER A 26 1.57 -17.19 25.11
C SER A 26 1.17 -18.45 24.29
N PRO A 27 0.84 -19.60 24.92
CA PRO A 27 0.49 -20.83 24.20
C PRO A 27 -0.63 -20.67 23.15
N SER A 28 -1.55 -19.74 23.39
CA SER A 28 -2.63 -19.37 22.46
C SER A 28 -2.17 -18.57 21.24
N ALA A 29 -1.02 -17.90 21.33
CA ALA A 29 -0.43 -17.13 20.26
C ALA A 29 0.79 -17.85 19.62
N GLU A 30 1.36 -18.89 20.25
CA GLU A 30 2.19 -19.90 19.55
C GLU A 30 1.40 -20.55 18.41
N LEU A 31 0.10 -20.81 18.64
CA LEU A 31 -0.85 -21.19 17.61
C LEU A 31 -1.02 -20.12 16.51
N ARG A 32 -0.90 -18.82 16.78
CA ARG A 32 -1.00 -17.76 15.75
C ARG A 32 0.32 -17.51 15.01
N ALA A 33 1.46 -17.68 15.68
CA ALA A 33 2.80 -17.46 15.13
C ALA A 33 3.25 -18.51 14.10
N GLN A 34 2.55 -19.64 14.01
CA GLN A 34 2.89 -20.77 13.13
C GLN A 34 2.10 -20.82 11.81
N HIS A 35 1.12 -19.95 11.58
CA HIS A 35 0.30 -20.01 10.36
C HIS A 35 0.92 -19.22 9.23
N LEU A 36 1.73 -19.91 8.44
CA LEU A 36 2.12 -19.50 7.10
C LEU A 36 1.01 -19.89 6.11
N THR A 37 0.55 -18.92 5.34
CA THR A 37 -0.42 -19.10 4.25
C THR A 37 0.34 -19.30 2.94
N PRO A 38 0.33 -20.50 2.33
CA PRO A 38 0.90 -20.69 1.02
C PRO A 38 0.06 -20.00 -0.06
N LEU A 39 0.74 -19.55 -1.13
CA LEU A 39 0.05 -19.02 -2.32
C LEU A 39 -0.69 -20.12 -3.11
N ASP A 40 -0.22 -21.37 -3.01
CA ASP A 40 -0.82 -22.58 -3.56
C ASP A 40 -1.34 -23.44 -2.39
N PRO A 41 -2.66 -23.70 -2.29
CA PRO A 41 -3.22 -24.49 -1.21
C PRO A 41 -2.64 -25.90 -1.08
N SER A 42 -2.02 -26.46 -2.13
CA SER A 42 -1.41 -27.80 -2.10
C SER A 42 -0.29 -27.93 -1.06
N PHE A 43 0.31 -26.81 -0.65
CA PHE A 43 1.38 -26.74 0.34
C PHE A 43 0.89 -26.58 1.78
N TYR A 44 -0.43 -26.64 2.03
CA TYR A 44 -0.92 -26.76 3.39
C TYR A 44 -0.50 -28.09 4.03
N PRO A 45 -0.08 -28.12 5.31
CA PRO A 45 0.32 -29.34 6.00
C PRO A 45 -0.77 -30.44 6.02
N ASP A 46 -2.04 -30.04 5.95
CA ASP A 46 -3.21 -30.91 5.92
C ASP A 46 -3.24 -31.87 4.72
N PHE A 47 -2.54 -31.52 3.64
CA PHE A 47 -2.44 -32.33 2.43
C PHE A 47 -1.12 -33.08 2.32
N GLN A 48 -0.32 -33.11 3.39
CA GLN A 48 1.01 -33.70 3.40
C GLN A 48 1.09 -34.92 4.33
N TYR A 49 1.73 -35.99 3.86
CA TYR A 49 1.91 -37.20 4.67
C TYR A 49 2.88 -36.92 5.82
N GLN A 50 2.42 -37.10 7.05
CA GLN A 50 3.27 -37.06 8.25
C GLN A 50 3.61 -38.48 8.70
N SER A 51 4.90 -38.81 8.76
CA SER A 51 5.37 -40.13 9.23
C SER A 51 4.92 -40.40 10.67
N LYS A 52 4.37 -41.58 10.92
CA LYS A 52 3.92 -42.02 12.26
C LYS A 52 4.89 -43.02 12.90
N GLY A 53 6.12 -43.11 12.37
CA GLY A 53 7.17 -44.04 12.80
C GLY A 53 7.29 -45.30 11.93
N LEU A 54 8.50 -45.88 11.90
CA LEU A 54 8.94 -46.94 10.97
C LEU A 54 7.98 -48.14 10.85
N LEU A 55 7.45 -48.65 11.96
CA LEU A 55 6.59 -49.85 11.97
C LEU A 55 5.16 -49.59 11.47
N LYS A 56 4.61 -48.39 11.71
CA LYS A 56 3.26 -48.00 11.25
C LYS A 56 3.26 -47.56 9.79
N ASP A 57 4.33 -46.90 9.35
CA ASP A 57 4.51 -46.49 7.96
C ASP A 57 4.62 -47.69 7.00
N PHE A 58 5.16 -48.82 7.46
CA PHE A 58 5.40 -50.00 6.61
C PHE A 58 4.12 -50.72 6.15
N LEU A 59 3.02 -50.64 6.93
CA LEU A 59 1.77 -51.39 6.66
C LEU A 59 0.65 -50.54 6.05
N GLY A 60 0.72 -49.20 6.12
CA GLY A 60 -0.41 -48.33 5.77
C GLY A 60 -0.09 -47.12 4.88
N LYS A 61 1.18 -46.75 4.73
CA LYS A 61 1.58 -45.47 4.10
C LYS A 61 1.05 -45.28 2.68
N LYS A 62 1.11 -46.30 1.82
CA LYS A 62 0.61 -46.19 0.44
C LYS A 62 -0.89 -45.88 0.37
N LYS A 63 -1.69 -46.47 1.27
CA LYS A 63 -3.14 -46.27 1.30
C LYS A 63 -3.51 -44.89 1.86
N GLU A 64 -2.87 -44.49 2.97
CA GLU A 64 -3.07 -43.15 3.55
C GLU A 64 -2.66 -42.06 2.56
N GLN A 65 -1.53 -42.24 1.87
CA GLN A 65 -1.05 -41.28 0.87
C GLN A 65 -1.98 -41.19 -0.35
N ALA A 66 -2.55 -42.30 -0.81
CA ALA A 66 -3.55 -42.28 -1.88
C ALA A 66 -4.82 -41.51 -1.46
N GLN A 67 -5.33 -41.75 -0.26
CA GLN A 67 -6.49 -41.03 0.27
C GLN A 67 -6.23 -39.52 0.40
N LEU A 68 -5.04 -39.15 0.85
CA LEU A 68 -4.64 -37.75 0.97
C LEU A 68 -4.54 -37.05 -0.39
N ASN A 69 -3.99 -37.75 -1.39
CA ASN A 69 -3.91 -37.26 -2.76
C ASN A 69 -5.31 -37.08 -3.37
N ASP A 70 -6.22 -38.03 -3.16
CA ASP A 70 -7.60 -37.94 -3.63
C ASP A 70 -8.35 -36.75 -2.99
N LEU A 71 -8.18 -36.57 -1.67
CA LEU A 71 -8.72 -35.41 -0.95
C LEU A 71 -8.15 -34.09 -1.51
N LEU A 72 -6.83 -34.00 -1.64
CA LEU A 72 -6.16 -32.82 -2.19
C LEU A 72 -6.67 -32.48 -3.60
N ASN A 73 -6.72 -33.48 -4.49
CA ASN A 73 -7.19 -33.29 -5.86
C ASN A 73 -8.64 -32.79 -5.91
N ASN A 74 -9.51 -33.33 -5.05
CA ASN A 74 -10.89 -32.88 -4.96
C ASN A 74 -11.00 -31.44 -4.45
N VAL A 75 -10.30 -31.12 -3.36
CA VAL A 75 -10.27 -29.76 -2.79
C VAL A 75 -9.75 -28.76 -3.80
N LEU A 76 -8.60 -29.02 -4.45
CA LEU A 76 -8.02 -28.11 -5.43
C LEU A 76 -8.93 -27.90 -6.64
N ARG A 77 -9.56 -28.97 -7.16
CA ARG A 77 -10.49 -28.89 -8.28
C ARG A 77 -11.72 -28.03 -7.93
N LYS A 78 -12.35 -28.28 -6.79
CA LYS A 78 -13.54 -27.54 -6.33
C LYS A 78 -13.21 -26.10 -5.97
N TYR A 79 -12.08 -25.88 -5.30
CA TYR A 79 -11.57 -24.54 -5.01
C TYR A 79 -11.31 -23.77 -6.31
N ALA A 80 -10.63 -24.35 -7.31
CA ALA A 80 -10.39 -23.67 -8.58
C ALA A 80 -11.70 -23.27 -9.30
N GLN A 81 -12.73 -24.12 -9.26
CA GLN A 81 -14.05 -23.83 -9.84
C GLN A 81 -14.82 -22.74 -9.10
N LEU A 82 -14.64 -22.62 -7.78
CA LEU A 82 -15.39 -21.68 -6.94
C LEU A 82 -14.59 -20.43 -6.56
N LYS A 83 -13.26 -20.41 -6.74
CA LYS A 83 -12.38 -19.29 -6.41
C LYS A 83 -12.91 -17.98 -6.99
N GLN A 84 -13.31 -18.03 -8.25
CA GLN A 84 -14.04 -16.97 -8.95
C GLN A 84 -15.42 -17.51 -9.38
N PRO A 85 -16.52 -16.82 -9.08
CA PRO A 85 -16.60 -15.53 -8.40
C PRO A 85 -16.68 -15.64 -6.86
N TYR A 86 -16.86 -16.82 -6.28
CA TYR A 86 -17.35 -16.94 -4.90
C TYR A 86 -16.36 -16.46 -3.84
N PHE A 87 -15.14 -17.02 -3.78
CA PHE A 87 -14.15 -16.61 -2.78
C PHE A 87 -13.73 -15.15 -2.96
N THR A 88 -13.47 -14.74 -4.21
CA THR A 88 -13.09 -13.36 -4.50
C THR A 88 -14.20 -12.36 -4.14
N ASN A 89 -15.45 -12.60 -4.53
CA ASN A 89 -16.54 -11.70 -4.18
C ASN A 89 -16.73 -11.64 -2.66
N PHE A 90 -16.68 -12.78 -1.97
CA PHE A 90 -16.78 -12.81 -0.52
C PHE A 90 -15.72 -11.92 0.15
N ILE A 91 -14.46 -11.98 -0.29
CA ILE A 91 -13.40 -11.09 0.26
C ILE A 91 -13.70 -9.61 0.00
N HIS A 92 -14.30 -9.25 -1.14
CA HIS A 92 -14.57 -7.86 -1.49
C HIS A 92 -15.87 -7.29 -0.90
N THR A 93 -16.90 -8.12 -0.69
CA THR A 93 -18.21 -7.66 -0.19
C THR A 93 -18.31 -7.65 1.32
N THR A 94 -17.43 -8.39 2.00
CA THR A 94 -17.57 -8.71 3.42
C THR A 94 -16.43 -8.04 4.20
N ARG A 95 -16.76 -7.28 5.25
CA ARG A 95 -15.76 -6.52 6.04
C ARG A 95 -14.99 -7.38 7.06
N GLU A 96 -15.44 -8.60 7.33
CA GLU A 96 -14.85 -9.49 8.32
C GLU A 96 -13.71 -10.34 7.73
N THR A 97 -12.48 -9.82 7.79
CA THR A 97 -11.25 -10.60 7.57
C THR A 97 -10.55 -10.99 8.88
N SER A 98 -11.05 -10.53 10.04
CA SER A 98 -10.43 -10.75 11.35
C SER A 98 -10.95 -12.02 12.05
N SER A 99 -10.00 -12.86 12.43
CA SER A 99 -10.08 -14.20 13.01
C SER A 99 -10.61 -14.30 14.45
N THR A 100 -11.76 -13.70 14.77
CA THR A 100 -12.47 -14.01 16.01
C THR A 100 -13.48 -15.14 15.76
N SER A 101 -13.02 -16.36 16.03
CA SER A 101 -13.73 -17.63 15.86
C SER A 101 -14.89 -17.79 16.86
N ASN A 102 -16.03 -17.19 16.54
CA ASN A 102 -17.32 -17.53 17.15
C ASN A 102 -18.21 -18.39 16.22
N ASP A 103 -17.70 -18.81 15.06
CA ASP A 103 -18.44 -19.70 14.14
C ASP A 103 -18.67 -21.08 14.75
N ALA A 104 -19.85 -21.65 14.50
CA ALA A 104 -20.16 -23.00 14.91
C ALA A 104 -19.35 -24.04 14.12
N GLY A 105 -18.84 -25.04 14.85
CA GLY A 105 -18.08 -26.15 14.27
C GLY A 105 -18.87 -27.02 13.29
N VAL A 106 -20.20 -27.03 13.39
CA VAL A 106 -21.09 -27.84 12.51
C VAL A 106 -21.90 -26.90 11.59
N PRO A 107 -21.86 -27.10 10.26
CA PRO A 107 -22.73 -26.39 9.32
C PRO A 107 -24.21 -26.77 9.48
N GLY A 108 -25.10 -25.88 9.04
CA GLY A 108 -26.54 -26.16 8.95
C GLY A 108 -27.43 -25.31 9.89
N PRO A 109 -28.74 -25.60 9.88
CA PRO A 109 -29.73 -24.79 10.59
C PRO A 109 -29.60 -24.90 12.12
N ARG A 110 -29.93 -23.81 12.83
CA ARG A 110 -29.90 -23.67 14.29
C ARG A 110 -31.21 -23.09 14.78
N LEU A 111 -31.57 -23.40 16.02
CA LEU A 111 -32.84 -22.97 16.62
C LEU A 111 -32.91 -21.45 16.86
N ASP A 112 -31.76 -20.80 17.06
CA ASP A 112 -31.67 -19.36 17.26
C ASP A 112 -31.76 -18.56 15.93
N GLY A 113 -31.51 -19.21 14.79
CA GLY A 113 -31.57 -18.60 13.46
C GLY A 113 -30.51 -17.51 13.21
N VAL A 114 -29.52 -17.39 14.10
CA VAL A 114 -28.43 -16.41 13.99
C VAL A 114 -27.29 -17.06 13.23
N TYR A 115 -26.74 -16.40 12.21
CA TYR A 115 -25.59 -16.89 11.44
C TYR A 115 -24.63 -15.76 11.11
N THR A 116 -23.33 -16.06 11.10
CA THR A 116 -22.34 -15.14 10.53
C THR A 116 -22.37 -15.20 9.01
N GLU A 117 -21.94 -14.12 8.33
CA GLU A 117 -21.82 -14.13 6.86
C GLU A 117 -20.88 -15.25 6.39
N ARG A 118 -19.88 -15.57 7.22
CA ARG A 118 -18.93 -16.66 7.00
C ARG A 118 -19.56 -18.04 7.09
N GLU A 119 -20.43 -18.28 8.07
CA GLU A 119 -21.21 -19.52 8.17
C GLU A 119 -22.13 -19.72 6.97
N LEU A 120 -22.80 -18.65 6.54
CA LEU A 120 -23.64 -18.67 5.35
C LEU A 120 -22.81 -18.91 4.08
N PHE A 121 -21.62 -18.31 3.98
CA PHE A 121 -20.71 -18.54 2.87
C PHE A 121 -20.23 -20.00 2.81
N ARG A 122 -19.86 -20.60 3.94
CA ARG A 122 -19.54 -22.03 4.03
C ARG A 122 -20.68 -22.88 3.48
N GLU A 123 -21.91 -22.60 3.91
CA GLU A 123 -23.11 -23.31 3.47
C GLU A 123 -23.37 -23.14 1.96
N VAL A 124 -23.15 -21.95 1.41
CA VAL A 124 -23.24 -21.71 -0.05
C VAL A 124 -22.25 -22.60 -0.81
N LEU A 125 -21.01 -22.71 -0.35
CA LEU A 125 -19.99 -23.54 -1.00
C LEU A 125 -20.33 -25.04 -0.91
N ILE A 126 -20.79 -25.52 0.25
CA ILE A 126 -21.23 -26.90 0.44
C ILE A 126 -22.36 -27.24 -0.54
N ARG A 127 -23.38 -26.38 -0.65
CA ARG A 127 -24.49 -26.56 -1.61
C ARG A 127 -24.07 -26.50 -3.07
N LYS A 128 -22.89 -25.93 -3.37
CA LYS A 128 -22.27 -25.94 -4.70
C LYS A 128 -21.42 -27.19 -4.94
N GLY A 129 -21.43 -28.15 -4.02
CA GLY A 129 -20.70 -29.42 -4.13
C GLY A 129 -19.32 -29.39 -3.48
N PHE A 130 -19.05 -28.45 -2.57
CA PHE A 130 -17.82 -28.41 -1.78
C PHE A 130 -18.00 -29.04 -0.40
N ASP A 131 -18.41 -30.31 -0.39
CA ASP A 131 -18.75 -31.12 0.79
C ASP A 131 -17.57 -31.40 1.73
N GLU A 132 -16.32 -31.32 1.27
CA GLU A 132 -15.15 -31.45 2.16
C GLU A 132 -15.12 -30.40 3.28
N LEU A 133 -15.81 -29.26 3.10
CA LEU A 133 -15.95 -28.21 4.11
C LEU A 133 -16.80 -28.63 5.31
N GLU A 134 -17.58 -29.71 5.21
CA GLU A 134 -18.30 -30.30 6.35
C GLU A 134 -17.33 -31.05 7.28
N GLY A 135 -16.35 -31.75 6.70
CA GLY A 135 -15.40 -32.60 7.42
C GLY A 135 -14.11 -31.89 7.83
N LEU A 136 -13.83 -30.70 7.28
CA LEU A 136 -12.57 -29.96 7.48
C LEU A 136 -12.83 -28.53 7.98
N PRO A 137 -13.00 -28.32 9.31
CA PRO A 137 -13.44 -27.04 9.88
C PRO A 137 -12.54 -25.84 9.55
N SER A 138 -11.23 -26.04 9.37
CA SER A 138 -10.26 -24.97 9.08
C SER A 138 -9.99 -24.75 7.59
N LEU A 139 -10.58 -25.57 6.70
CA LEU A 139 -10.28 -25.51 5.27
C LEU A 139 -10.78 -24.20 4.66
N LEU A 140 -11.97 -23.73 5.04
CA LEU A 140 -12.52 -22.48 4.54
C LEU A 140 -11.59 -21.29 4.85
N ASP A 141 -11.10 -21.20 6.09
CA ASP A 141 -10.16 -20.16 6.53
C ASP A 141 -8.90 -20.14 5.67
N LYS A 142 -8.32 -21.32 5.49
CA LYS A 142 -7.10 -21.51 4.70
C LYS A 142 -7.31 -21.05 3.26
N LEU A 143 -8.40 -21.48 2.64
CA LEU A 143 -8.69 -21.10 1.25
C LEU A 143 -9.01 -19.60 1.11
N LEU A 144 -9.66 -18.98 2.08
CA LEU A 144 -9.86 -17.52 2.12
C LEU A 144 -8.53 -16.76 2.24
N LEU A 145 -7.65 -17.19 3.16
CA LEU A 145 -6.32 -16.61 3.32
C LEU A 145 -5.48 -16.78 2.04
N THR A 146 -5.46 -17.97 1.44
CA THR A 146 -4.79 -18.19 0.16
C THR A 146 -5.39 -17.33 -0.95
N THR A 147 -6.71 -17.16 -1.01
CA THR A 147 -7.36 -16.27 -2.00
C THR A 147 -6.91 -14.82 -1.82
N ALA A 148 -6.88 -14.33 -0.57
CA ALA A 148 -6.39 -13.00 -0.25
C ALA A 148 -4.92 -12.82 -0.66
N PHE A 149 -4.05 -13.79 -0.32
CA PHE A 149 -2.64 -13.74 -0.70
C PHE A 149 -2.45 -13.78 -2.22
N ASN A 150 -3.25 -14.58 -2.95
CA ASN A 150 -3.27 -14.57 -4.42
C ASN A 150 -3.61 -13.18 -4.98
N SER A 151 -4.55 -12.46 -4.36
CA SER A 151 -4.91 -11.11 -4.78
C SER A 151 -3.76 -10.12 -4.54
N THR A 152 -3.09 -10.21 -3.39
CA THR A 152 -1.89 -9.39 -3.09
C THR A 152 -0.81 -9.63 -4.14
N TYR A 153 -0.49 -10.90 -4.42
CA TYR A 153 0.51 -11.24 -5.42
C TYR A 153 0.14 -10.78 -6.83
N LEU A 154 -1.15 -10.87 -7.21
CA LEU A 154 -1.61 -10.38 -8.52
C LEU A 154 -1.46 -8.86 -8.67
N GLY A 155 -1.66 -8.08 -7.60
CA GLY A 155 -1.39 -6.65 -7.60
C GLY A 155 0.10 -6.38 -7.79
N PHE A 156 0.92 -7.02 -6.95
CA PHE A 156 2.37 -6.93 -7.02
C PHE A 156 2.94 -7.31 -8.40
N SER A 157 2.47 -8.40 -9.00
CA SER A 157 2.98 -8.88 -10.29
C SER A 157 2.71 -7.91 -11.43
N ARG A 158 1.54 -7.26 -11.43
CA ARG A 158 1.19 -6.20 -12.40
C ARG A 158 2.12 -5.01 -12.26
N GLU A 159 2.36 -4.56 -11.03
CA GLU A 159 3.26 -3.44 -10.75
C GLU A 159 4.70 -3.79 -11.12
N LEU A 160 5.21 -4.94 -10.70
CA LEU A 160 6.58 -5.38 -10.96
C LEU A 160 6.87 -5.55 -12.44
N SER A 161 5.89 -5.99 -13.24
CA SER A 161 6.08 -6.30 -14.67
C SER A 161 6.69 -5.16 -15.49
N ARG A 162 6.41 -3.89 -15.14
CA ARG A 162 6.96 -2.70 -15.84
C ARG A 162 8.41 -2.39 -15.49
N HIS A 163 8.94 -2.99 -14.42
CA HIS A 163 10.31 -2.80 -13.97
C HIS A 163 11.26 -3.87 -14.50
N ILE A 164 10.76 -4.94 -15.13
CA ILE A 164 11.60 -6.00 -15.69
C ILE A 164 12.48 -5.46 -16.83
N LYS A 165 13.80 -5.53 -16.63
CA LYS A 165 14.85 -5.15 -17.60
C LYS A 165 15.70 -6.37 -17.98
N ALA A 166 16.63 -6.16 -18.91
CA ALA A 166 17.57 -7.19 -19.37
C ALA A 166 18.55 -7.63 -18.26
N ASP A 167 18.88 -6.71 -17.35
CA ASP A 167 19.81 -6.95 -16.24
C ASP A 167 19.09 -6.95 -14.87
N LEU A 168 19.63 -7.72 -13.92
CA LEU A 168 19.07 -7.83 -12.56
C LEU A 168 19.22 -6.51 -11.79
N ALA A 169 20.38 -5.86 -11.87
CA ALA A 169 20.63 -4.64 -11.13
C ALA A 169 19.75 -3.50 -11.66
N GLU A 170 19.58 -3.39 -12.98
CA GLU A 170 18.64 -2.43 -13.58
C GLU A 170 17.19 -2.69 -13.17
N THR A 171 16.79 -3.96 -13.15
CA THR A 171 15.44 -4.38 -12.72
C THR A 171 15.19 -4.04 -11.26
N LEU A 172 16.12 -4.42 -10.38
CA LEU A 172 16.04 -4.12 -8.94
C LEU A 172 16.06 -2.61 -8.70
N ARG A 173 16.94 -1.86 -9.39
CA ARG A 173 17.02 -0.40 -9.25
C ARG A 173 15.71 0.27 -9.65
N SER A 174 15.16 -0.07 -10.81
CA SER A 174 13.89 0.49 -11.27
C SER A 174 12.75 0.19 -10.31
N TRP A 175 12.68 -1.04 -9.78
CA TRP A 175 11.64 -1.43 -8.84
C TRP A 175 11.82 -0.78 -7.45
N ILE A 176 13.04 -0.78 -6.91
CA ILE A 176 13.35 -0.23 -5.57
C ILE A 176 13.16 1.28 -5.52
N ASP A 177 13.49 2.00 -6.60
CA ASP A 177 13.32 3.45 -6.70
C ASP A 177 11.87 3.87 -6.46
N GLU A 178 10.92 3.07 -6.98
CA GLU A 178 9.49 3.27 -6.78
C GLU A 178 8.97 2.64 -5.47
N ALA A 179 9.36 1.40 -5.18
CA ALA A 179 8.88 0.67 -4.00
C ALA A 179 9.36 1.29 -2.67
N GLY A 180 10.44 2.07 -2.70
CA GLY A 180 10.98 2.76 -1.54
C GLY A 180 11.51 1.76 -0.51
N THR A 181 10.93 1.69 0.69
CA THR A 181 11.40 0.75 1.73
C THR A 181 10.69 -0.60 1.72
N THR A 182 9.59 -0.71 0.97
CA THR A 182 8.72 -1.90 0.94
C THR A 182 9.36 -3.10 0.25
N PHE A 183 10.37 -2.90 -0.60
CA PHE A 183 11.11 -4.02 -1.24
C PHE A 183 11.58 -5.08 -0.24
N ARG A 184 11.85 -4.69 1.02
CA ARG A 184 12.31 -5.59 2.09
C ARG A 184 11.28 -6.67 2.44
N SER A 185 9.99 -6.33 2.43
CA SER A 185 8.91 -7.31 2.67
C SER A 185 8.55 -8.08 1.41
N ASP A 186 8.83 -7.51 0.25
CA ASP A 186 8.31 -7.96 -1.04
C ASP A 186 9.36 -8.71 -1.87
N LEU A 187 10.61 -8.78 -1.41
CA LEU A 187 11.70 -9.46 -2.12
C LEU A 187 11.39 -10.94 -2.40
N ALA A 188 10.67 -11.64 -1.53
CA ALA A 188 10.28 -13.02 -1.81
C ALA A 188 9.22 -13.07 -2.93
N LEU A 189 8.30 -12.11 -3.00
CA LEU A 189 7.36 -11.97 -4.13
C LEU A 189 8.11 -11.68 -5.43
N PHE A 190 9.13 -10.80 -5.39
CA PHE A 190 9.99 -10.51 -6.54
C PHE A 190 10.61 -11.79 -7.10
N TYR A 191 11.26 -12.59 -6.25
CA TYR A 191 11.87 -13.84 -6.68
C TYR A 191 10.86 -14.88 -7.16
N TYR A 192 9.69 -14.96 -6.52
CA TYR A 192 8.63 -15.84 -6.96
C TYR A 192 8.09 -15.43 -8.33
N TYR A 193 7.93 -14.13 -8.59
CA TYR A 193 7.52 -13.61 -9.89
C TYR A 193 8.51 -13.99 -11.00
N LEU A 194 9.82 -13.83 -10.75
CA LEU A 194 10.84 -14.23 -11.71
C LEU A 194 10.73 -15.73 -12.04
N TRP A 195 10.59 -16.57 -11.02
CA TRP A 195 10.46 -18.02 -11.19
C TRP A 195 9.18 -18.42 -11.93
N GLU A 196 8.03 -17.84 -11.57
CA GLU A 196 6.73 -18.16 -12.18
C GLU A 196 6.67 -17.76 -13.67
N ASN A 197 7.40 -16.71 -14.05
CA ASN A 197 7.43 -16.18 -15.42
C ASN A 197 8.66 -16.63 -16.22
N ASP A 198 9.40 -17.64 -15.74
CA ASP A 198 10.61 -18.18 -16.37
C ASP A 198 11.69 -17.11 -16.67
N ILE A 199 11.75 -16.04 -15.86
CA ILE A 199 12.73 -14.96 -15.98
C ILE A 199 14.01 -15.35 -15.25
N SER A 200 15.13 -15.36 -15.98
CA SER A 200 16.42 -15.79 -15.47
C SER A 200 17.46 -14.66 -15.51
N TYR A 201 18.15 -14.46 -14.40
CA TYR A 201 19.29 -13.55 -14.29
C TYR A 201 20.54 -14.29 -13.84
N GLN A 202 21.71 -13.79 -14.26
CA GLN A 202 22.98 -14.32 -13.75
C GLN A 202 23.05 -14.15 -12.23
N GLY A 203 23.50 -15.19 -11.52
CA GLY A 203 23.63 -15.19 -10.06
C GLY A 203 22.35 -15.51 -9.28
N VAL A 204 21.18 -15.57 -9.94
CA VAL A 204 19.94 -16.06 -9.32
C VAL A 204 19.77 -17.54 -9.68
N GLN A 205 19.57 -18.38 -8.67
CA GLN A 205 19.38 -19.82 -8.84
C GLN A 205 18.16 -20.28 -8.05
N PHE A 206 17.18 -20.84 -8.77
CA PHE A 206 15.96 -21.38 -8.18
C PHE A 206 16.09 -22.89 -7.97
N ASN A 207 15.50 -23.39 -6.88
CA ASN A 207 15.42 -24.82 -6.64
C ASN A 207 14.31 -25.45 -7.49
N ALA A 208 14.70 -26.24 -8.49
CA ALA A 208 13.76 -26.92 -9.40
C ALA A 208 12.79 -27.90 -8.72
N GLN A 209 13.09 -28.35 -7.49
CA GLN A 209 12.23 -29.26 -6.73
C GLN A 209 11.23 -28.53 -5.82
N ALA A 210 11.30 -27.19 -5.73
CA ALA A 210 10.52 -26.41 -4.78
C ALA A 210 8.99 -26.38 -5.06
N ASN A 211 8.56 -26.81 -6.25
CA ASN A 211 7.15 -26.98 -6.63
C ASN A 211 6.65 -28.42 -6.43
N ALA A 212 7.55 -29.40 -6.29
CA ALA A 212 7.22 -30.82 -6.20
C ALA A 212 7.47 -31.39 -4.79
N THR A 213 8.31 -30.73 -3.99
CA THR A 213 8.74 -31.20 -2.68
C THR A 213 8.40 -30.18 -1.60
N THR A 214 7.66 -30.61 -0.58
CA THR A 214 7.38 -29.77 0.59
C THR A 214 8.63 -29.45 1.40
N ASN A 215 8.60 -28.33 2.11
CA ASN A 215 9.70 -27.83 2.92
C ASN A 215 11.00 -27.56 2.14
N THR A 216 10.90 -27.50 0.81
CA THR A 216 12.01 -27.14 -0.07
C THR A 216 11.83 -25.68 -0.47
N PRO A 217 12.68 -24.75 0.02
CA PRO A 217 12.55 -23.34 -0.30
C PRO A 217 12.94 -23.11 -1.77
N LEU A 218 12.25 -22.16 -2.42
CA LEU A 218 12.53 -21.79 -3.81
C LEU A 218 13.92 -21.17 -3.97
N ILE A 219 14.31 -20.35 -3.01
CA ILE A 219 15.65 -19.79 -2.84
C ILE A 219 16.10 -20.09 -1.42
N SER A 220 17.35 -20.51 -1.24
CA SER A 220 17.91 -20.77 0.09
C SER A 220 18.03 -19.48 0.92
N LEU A 221 17.89 -19.57 2.24
CA LEU A 221 18.03 -18.41 3.12
C LEU A 221 19.35 -17.62 2.91
N PRO A 222 20.53 -18.25 2.70
CA PRO A 222 21.75 -17.52 2.36
C PRO A 222 21.64 -16.73 1.05
N ALA A 223 21.12 -17.34 -0.02
CA ALA A 223 20.94 -16.67 -1.31
C ALA A 223 19.92 -15.53 -1.22
N PHE A 224 18.83 -15.71 -0.46
CA PHE A 224 17.86 -14.65 -0.19
C PHE A 224 18.50 -13.47 0.55
N ARG A 225 19.35 -13.73 1.57
CA ARG A 225 20.08 -12.68 2.30
C ARG A 225 21.09 -11.95 1.42
N SER A 226 21.79 -12.65 0.53
CA SER A 226 22.66 -12.02 -0.47
C SER A 226 21.86 -11.10 -1.41
N GLY A 227 20.71 -11.56 -1.88
CA GLY A 227 19.77 -10.75 -2.66
C GLY A 227 19.30 -9.50 -1.93
N LEU A 228 18.92 -9.64 -0.66
CA LEU A 228 18.54 -8.50 0.18
C LEU A 228 19.69 -7.51 0.34
N SER A 229 20.91 -8.00 0.57
CA SER A 229 22.10 -7.14 0.66
C SER A 229 22.37 -6.36 -0.63
N LEU A 230 22.13 -6.96 -1.80
CA LEU A 230 22.23 -6.26 -3.09
C LEU A 230 21.17 -5.16 -3.19
N CYS A 231 19.92 -5.45 -2.80
CA CYS A 231 18.84 -4.46 -2.80
C CYS A 231 19.14 -3.28 -1.85
N GLU A 232 19.70 -3.55 -0.66
CA GLU A 232 20.11 -2.49 0.27
C GLU A 232 21.22 -1.59 -0.30
N GLY A 233 22.18 -2.16 -1.05
CA GLY A 233 23.20 -1.39 -1.76
C GLY A 233 22.58 -0.47 -2.81
N ILE A 234 21.70 -1.00 -3.65
CA ILE A 234 20.97 -0.22 -4.67
C ILE A 234 20.14 0.89 -4.03
N TYR A 235 19.42 0.60 -2.94
CA TYR A 235 18.63 1.59 -2.21
C TYR A 235 19.52 2.70 -1.64
N PHE A 236 20.70 2.35 -1.10
CA PHE A 236 21.66 3.33 -0.64
C PHE A 236 22.17 4.23 -1.78
N ASP A 237 22.52 3.65 -2.94
CA ASP A 237 22.97 4.42 -4.11
C ASP A 237 21.89 5.40 -4.58
N ILE A 238 20.62 4.98 -4.63
CA ILE A 238 19.48 5.86 -4.93
C ILE A 238 19.40 7.03 -3.93
N LEU A 239 19.56 6.77 -2.62
CA LEU A 239 19.54 7.84 -1.62
C LEU A 239 20.72 8.81 -1.75
N VAL A 240 21.92 8.29 -2.06
CA VAL A 240 23.11 9.11 -2.29
C VAL A 240 22.93 9.99 -3.52
N GLU A 241 22.42 9.45 -4.62
CA GLU A 241 22.14 10.22 -5.84
C GLU A 241 21.07 11.29 -5.60
N ARG A 242 19.96 10.93 -4.92
CA ARG A 242 18.92 11.90 -4.56
C ARG A 242 19.47 13.03 -3.70
N LEU A 243 20.27 12.71 -2.68
CA LEU A 243 20.91 13.72 -1.83
C LEU A 243 21.94 14.54 -2.62
N GLY A 244 22.76 13.92 -3.45
CA GLY A 244 23.74 14.60 -4.29
C GLY A 244 23.07 15.60 -5.22
N SER A 245 22.01 15.17 -5.91
CA SER A 245 21.21 16.03 -6.78
C SER A 245 20.56 17.18 -6.00
N GLN A 246 20.01 16.91 -4.81
CA GLN A 246 19.53 17.98 -3.92
C GLN A 246 20.65 18.96 -3.59
N LEU A 247 21.83 18.51 -3.19
CA LEU A 247 22.93 19.41 -2.82
C LEU A 247 23.47 20.23 -4.01
N GLU A 248 23.49 19.67 -5.21
CA GLU A 248 23.94 20.35 -6.43
C GLU A 248 22.95 21.42 -6.90
N HIS A 249 21.66 21.13 -6.86
CA HIS A 249 20.61 21.96 -7.46
C HIS A 249 19.83 22.80 -6.42
N PHE A 250 20.07 22.59 -5.13
CA PHE A 250 19.45 23.39 -4.07
C PHE A 250 19.93 24.83 -4.15
N ASN A 251 19.02 25.74 -4.50
CA ASN A 251 19.25 27.16 -4.44
C ASN A 251 18.68 27.74 -3.14
N PRO A 252 19.53 28.06 -2.13
CA PRO A 252 19.05 28.60 -0.85
C PRO A 252 18.32 29.93 -1.00
N ASN A 253 18.56 30.69 -2.07
CA ASN A 253 17.89 31.97 -2.33
C ASN A 253 16.47 31.81 -2.88
N ARG A 254 16.08 30.61 -3.32
CA ARG A 254 14.72 30.28 -3.78
C ARG A 254 13.96 29.42 -2.79
N PHE A 255 14.60 28.97 -1.72
CA PHE A 255 13.95 28.24 -0.64
C PHE A 255 13.11 29.22 0.20
N ILE A 256 11.79 29.10 0.12
CA ILE A 256 10.90 29.99 0.85
C ILE A 256 10.68 29.44 2.24
N THR A 257 11.09 30.22 3.24
CA THR A 257 10.85 29.95 4.65
C THR A 257 9.64 30.74 5.14
N MET A 258 9.02 30.28 6.23
CA MET A 258 7.97 31.06 6.90
C MET A 258 8.45 32.45 7.35
N TYR A 259 9.75 32.62 7.63
CA TYR A 259 10.32 33.93 7.93
C TYR A 259 10.20 34.92 6.76
N LEU A 260 10.42 34.45 5.52
CA LEU A 260 10.22 35.28 4.33
C LEU A 260 8.75 35.62 4.14
N VAL A 261 7.85 34.66 4.38
CA VAL A 261 6.40 34.87 4.32
C VAL A 261 5.94 35.92 5.36
N ASP A 262 6.47 35.87 6.58
CA ASP A 262 6.16 36.83 7.64
C ASP A 262 6.64 38.26 7.31
N ALA A 263 7.61 38.40 6.40
CA ALA A 263 8.13 39.69 5.94
C ALA A 263 7.35 40.27 4.74
N MET A 264 6.45 39.50 4.11
CA MET A 264 5.64 39.96 2.99
C MET A 264 4.52 40.90 3.45
N ASP A 265 4.22 41.92 2.64
CA ASP A 265 2.95 42.63 2.75
C ASP A 265 1.78 41.80 2.19
N GLY A 266 0.55 42.31 2.34
CA GLY A 266 -0.66 41.59 1.89
C GLY A 266 -0.67 41.29 0.39
N PHE A 267 -0.20 42.22 -0.45
CA PHE A 267 -0.19 42.03 -1.91
C PHE A 267 0.90 41.04 -2.33
N GLN A 268 2.07 41.11 -1.69
CA GLN A 268 3.15 40.15 -1.89
C GLN A 268 2.71 38.75 -1.47
N PHE A 269 1.97 38.64 -0.36
CA PHE A 269 1.45 37.37 0.12
C PHE A 269 0.41 36.76 -0.83
N GLU A 270 -0.51 37.57 -1.38
CA GLU A 270 -1.47 37.12 -2.39
C GLU A 270 -0.78 36.62 -3.65
N ALA A 271 0.17 37.39 -4.19
CA ALA A 271 0.95 37.00 -5.37
C ALA A 271 1.75 35.71 -5.10
N PHE A 272 2.34 35.59 -3.92
CA PHE A 272 3.08 34.40 -3.54
C PHE A 272 2.19 33.15 -3.40
N LEU A 273 0.96 33.31 -2.89
CA LEU A 273 0.01 32.19 -2.87
C LEU A 273 -0.37 31.74 -4.29
N VAL A 274 -0.45 32.65 -5.27
CA VAL A 274 -0.65 32.27 -6.68
C VAL A 274 0.47 31.35 -7.15
N GLU A 275 1.73 31.73 -6.90
CA GLU A 275 2.90 30.93 -7.25
C GLU A 275 2.90 29.56 -6.57
N ILE A 276 2.62 29.50 -5.27
CA ILE A 276 2.52 28.24 -4.53
C ILE A 276 1.49 27.31 -5.18
N PHE A 277 0.25 27.79 -5.34
CA PHE A 277 -0.85 26.95 -5.82
C PHE A 277 -0.61 26.50 -7.27
N GLN A 278 -0.05 27.35 -8.13
CA GLN A 278 0.32 26.96 -9.49
C GLN A 278 1.39 25.86 -9.50
N THR A 279 2.48 26.06 -8.77
CA THR A 279 3.61 25.12 -8.74
C THR A 279 3.22 23.75 -8.20
N ILE A 280 2.36 23.68 -7.17
CA ILE A 280 1.86 22.40 -6.63
C ILE A 280 0.68 21.80 -7.42
N GLY A 281 0.37 22.36 -8.61
CA GLY A 281 -0.52 21.76 -9.61
C GLY A 281 -2.00 22.17 -9.52
N PHE A 282 -2.32 23.37 -9.06
CA PHE A 282 -3.65 23.97 -9.21
C PHE A 282 -3.68 24.92 -10.42
N ASP A 283 -4.83 24.99 -11.09
CA ASP A 283 -5.09 26.06 -12.06
C ASP A 283 -5.49 27.32 -11.29
N VAL A 284 -4.70 28.39 -11.39
CA VAL A 284 -4.96 29.64 -10.66
C VAL A 284 -5.35 30.75 -11.63
N LYS A 285 -6.46 31.44 -11.33
CA LYS A 285 -6.86 32.68 -12.01
C LYS A 285 -6.73 33.84 -11.04
N GLU A 286 -5.88 34.80 -11.37
CA GLU A 286 -5.78 36.04 -10.62
C GLU A 286 -7.09 36.84 -10.70
N THR A 287 -7.46 37.45 -9.59
CA THR A 287 -8.54 38.45 -9.57
C THR A 287 -8.01 39.76 -10.18
N LYS A 288 -8.90 40.54 -10.82
CA LYS A 288 -8.56 41.95 -11.06
C LYS A 288 -8.38 42.58 -9.67
N LYS A 289 -7.32 43.38 -9.47
CA LYS A 289 -6.89 44.06 -8.22
C LYS A 289 -7.95 44.91 -7.47
N THR A 290 -9.21 44.85 -7.88
CA THR A 290 -10.40 45.54 -7.36
C THR A 290 -11.58 44.57 -7.24
N ALA A 291 -11.38 43.41 -6.61
CA ALA A 291 -12.46 42.45 -6.32
C ALA A 291 -13.00 42.66 -4.89
N ASP A 292 -13.91 43.63 -4.76
CA ASP A 292 -14.48 44.19 -3.51
C ASP A 292 -15.30 43.24 -2.62
N GLN A 293 -15.17 41.92 -2.74
CA GLN A 293 -16.05 40.95 -2.04
C GLN A 293 -15.31 39.82 -1.28
N GLY A 294 -14.03 40.01 -0.96
CA GLY A 294 -13.28 39.08 -0.10
C GLY A 294 -12.85 37.78 -0.81
N ALA A 295 -12.58 37.86 -2.11
CA ALA A 295 -11.92 36.82 -2.89
C ALA A 295 -10.59 37.37 -3.38
N ASP A 296 -9.48 36.77 -2.92
CA ASP A 296 -8.16 37.22 -3.34
C ASP A 296 -7.64 36.35 -4.50
N LEU A 297 -7.90 35.03 -4.44
CA LEU A 297 -7.55 34.07 -5.51
C LEU A 297 -8.73 33.17 -5.90
N PHE A 298 -8.76 32.76 -7.16
CA PHE A 298 -9.58 31.66 -7.65
C PHE A 298 -8.68 30.51 -8.09
N VAL A 299 -8.91 29.32 -7.51
CA VAL A 299 -8.17 28.11 -7.88
C VAL A 299 -9.13 27.02 -8.32
N SER A 300 -8.70 26.17 -9.25
CA SER A 300 -9.43 24.97 -9.61
C SER A 300 -8.53 23.75 -9.65
N ARG A 301 -9.07 22.61 -9.19
CA ARG A 301 -8.38 21.31 -9.24
C ARG A 301 -9.43 20.20 -9.31
N PHE A 302 -9.19 19.20 -10.16
CA PHE A 302 -10.10 18.06 -10.37
C PHE A 302 -11.56 18.47 -10.68
N GLY A 303 -11.73 19.54 -11.45
CA GLY A 303 -13.05 20.04 -11.87
C GLY A 303 -13.83 20.80 -10.79
N LYS A 304 -13.24 21.08 -9.62
CA LYS A 304 -13.86 21.91 -8.58
C LYS A 304 -13.24 23.30 -8.54
N ASN A 305 -14.07 24.32 -8.37
CA ASN A 305 -13.66 25.71 -8.22
C ASN A 305 -13.67 26.11 -6.74
N MET A 306 -12.63 26.82 -6.33
CA MET A 306 -12.46 27.28 -4.96
C MET A 306 -12.04 28.75 -4.94
N VAL A 307 -12.66 29.50 -4.03
CA VAL A 307 -12.21 30.85 -3.68
C VAL A 307 -11.30 30.81 -2.47
N ILE A 308 -10.23 31.61 -2.51
CA ILE A 308 -9.29 31.77 -1.41
C ILE A 308 -9.29 33.23 -0.93
N GLN A 309 -9.45 33.41 0.38
CA GLN A 309 -9.13 34.66 1.07
C GLN A 309 -7.77 34.50 1.76
N ALA A 310 -6.81 35.33 1.40
CA ALA A 310 -5.51 35.45 2.01
C ALA A 310 -5.55 36.48 3.17
N LYS A 311 -4.86 36.20 4.26
CA LYS A 311 -4.64 37.13 5.38
C LYS A 311 -3.19 37.03 5.86
N ASN A 312 -2.36 38.02 5.53
CA ASN A 312 -1.05 38.19 6.16
C ASN A 312 -1.20 39.09 7.40
N TYR A 313 -1.02 38.53 8.60
CA TYR A 313 -1.25 39.26 9.85
C TYR A 313 -0.24 38.92 10.94
N THR A 314 0.00 39.89 11.82
CA THR A 314 0.82 39.74 13.03
C THR A 314 0.06 39.17 14.23
N GLY A 315 -1.28 39.17 14.18
CA GLY A 315 -2.17 38.66 15.23
C GLY A 315 -3.10 37.54 14.73
N SER A 316 -3.99 37.05 15.59
CA SER A 316 -4.91 35.97 15.22
C SER A 316 -6.01 36.41 14.26
N VAL A 317 -6.41 35.51 13.36
CA VAL A 317 -7.46 35.76 12.37
C VAL A 317 -8.85 35.47 12.96
N GLY A 318 -9.74 36.45 12.85
CA GLY A 318 -11.11 36.40 13.40
C GLY A 318 -12.18 35.99 12.38
N ASN A 319 -13.43 35.96 12.83
CA ASN A 319 -14.59 35.52 12.05
C ASN A 319 -14.78 36.29 10.73
N ALA A 320 -14.36 37.55 10.66
CA ALA A 320 -14.53 38.40 9.48
C ALA A 320 -13.93 37.77 8.22
N ALA A 321 -12.74 37.15 8.31
CA ALA A 321 -12.11 36.50 7.16
C ALA A 321 -12.91 35.29 6.66
N VAL A 322 -13.51 34.54 7.58
CA VAL A 322 -14.37 33.39 7.26
C VAL A 322 -15.67 33.87 6.61
N GLN A 323 -16.28 34.94 7.13
CA GLN A 323 -17.50 35.54 6.58
C GLN A 323 -17.28 36.09 5.16
N GLN A 324 -16.12 36.69 4.91
CA GLN A 324 -15.69 37.14 3.59
C GLN A 324 -15.61 35.97 2.61
N ALA A 325 -14.92 34.89 2.98
CA ALA A 325 -14.80 33.70 2.13
C ALA A 325 -16.16 33.03 1.83
N ILE A 326 -17.08 32.98 2.81
CA ILE A 326 -18.45 32.49 2.61
C ILE A 326 -19.20 33.35 1.58
N SER A 327 -19.12 34.67 1.75
CA SER A 327 -19.80 35.63 0.89
C SER A 327 -19.27 35.54 -0.54
N ALA A 328 -17.95 35.47 -0.68
CA ALA A 328 -17.28 35.29 -1.95
C ALA A 328 -17.67 33.99 -2.66
N LYS A 329 -17.68 32.87 -1.93
CA LYS A 329 -18.11 31.57 -2.48
C LYS A 329 -19.50 31.65 -3.08
N ALA A 330 -20.45 32.24 -2.34
CA ALA A 330 -21.82 32.39 -2.79
C ALA A 330 -21.94 33.33 -3.99
N PHE A 331 -21.24 34.46 -3.97
CA PHE A 331 -21.29 35.47 -5.02
C PHE A 331 -20.72 34.95 -6.36
N TYR A 332 -19.60 34.22 -6.31
CA TYR A 332 -18.91 33.72 -7.50
C TYR A 332 -19.32 32.29 -7.91
N GLY A 333 -20.19 31.63 -7.12
CA GLY A 333 -20.66 30.27 -7.42
C GLY A 333 -19.58 29.20 -7.33
N CYS A 334 -18.62 29.34 -6.41
CA CYS A 334 -17.56 28.34 -6.21
C CYS A 334 -18.06 27.15 -5.37
N ASP A 335 -17.47 25.97 -5.60
CA ASP A 335 -17.79 24.74 -4.88
C ASP A 335 -17.26 24.77 -3.44
N GLU A 336 -16.08 25.37 -3.25
CA GLU A 336 -15.34 25.40 -1.98
C GLU A 336 -14.83 26.82 -1.66
N ALA A 337 -14.55 27.05 -0.38
CA ALA A 337 -13.94 28.28 0.11
C ALA A 337 -12.78 27.94 1.05
N MET A 338 -11.71 28.73 0.99
CA MET A 338 -10.53 28.59 1.83
C MET A 338 -10.13 29.96 2.40
N VAL A 339 -9.67 29.97 3.64
CA VAL A 339 -8.92 31.09 4.20
C VAL A 339 -7.49 30.61 4.44
N VAL A 340 -6.50 31.39 3.99
CA VAL A 340 -5.08 31.12 4.15
C VAL A 340 -4.44 32.25 4.92
N THR A 341 -3.63 31.93 5.94
CA THR A 341 -2.91 32.93 6.72
C THR A 341 -1.54 32.42 7.17
N ASN A 342 -0.59 33.33 7.36
CA ASN A 342 0.71 33.06 7.99
C ASN A 342 0.61 32.95 9.54
N SER A 343 -0.57 33.21 10.10
CA SER A 343 -0.85 33.26 11.54
C SER A 343 -1.81 32.13 11.96
N TYR A 344 -2.52 32.28 13.07
CA TYR A 344 -3.46 31.31 13.62
C TYR A 344 -4.87 31.89 13.75
N TYR A 345 -5.88 31.04 13.64
CA TYR A 345 -7.28 31.43 13.80
C TYR A 345 -7.73 31.46 15.25
N THR A 346 -8.61 32.41 15.58
CA THR A 346 -9.36 32.41 16.84
C THR A 346 -10.29 31.19 16.94
N LYS A 347 -10.63 30.77 18.17
CA LYS A 347 -11.55 29.64 18.40
C LYS A 347 -12.89 29.82 17.69
N SER A 348 -13.48 31.02 17.77
CA SER A 348 -14.74 31.35 17.12
C SER A 348 -14.66 31.25 15.59
N ALA A 349 -13.51 31.59 15.00
CA ALA A 349 -13.32 31.51 13.55
C ALA A 349 -13.24 30.05 13.09
N LYS A 350 -12.57 29.19 13.87
CA LYS A 350 -12.53 27.74 13.63
C LYS A 350 -13.92 27.11 13.71
N GLU A 351 -14.72 27.48 14.72
CA GLU A 351 -16.11 27.02 14.88
C GLU A 351 -17.00 27.45 13.71
N LEU A 352 -16.93 28.72 13.29
CA LEU A 352 -17.68 29.23 12.14
C LEU A 352 -17.28 28.54 10.83
N ALA A 353 -15.98 28.40 10.58
CA ALA A 353 -15.48 27.77 9.36
C ALA A 353 -15.92 26.31 9.24
N THR A 354 -15.89 25.57 10.36
CA THR A 354 -16.36 24.18 10.43
C THR A 354 -17.85 24.10 10.07
N THR A 355 -18.67 24.99 10.65
CA THR A 355 -20.11 25.03 10.40
C THR A 355 -20.46 25.41 8.96
N ALA A 356 -19.70 26.35 8.38
CA ALA A 356 -19.93 26.86 7.03
C ALA A 356 -19.21 26.09 5.92
N GLY A 357 -18.43 25.06 6.25
CA GLY A 357 -17.65 24.29 5.29
C GLY A 357 -16.55 25.10 4.60
N VAL A 358 -15.91 26.01 5.34
CA VAL A 358 -14.75 26.79 4.87
C VAL A 358 -13.47 26.11 5.35
N ARG A 359 -12.54 25.85 4.43
CA ARG A 359 -11.24 25.28 4.76
C ARG A 359 -10.35 26.36 5.39
N LEU A 360 -9.70 26.03 6.50
CA LEU A 360 -8.73 26.90 7.14
C LEU A 360 -7.33 26.36 6.94
N VAL A 361 -6.44 27.19 6.42
CA VAL A 361 -5.00 26.97 6.35
C VAL A 361 -4.37 28.03 7.25
N ASP A 362 -3.92 27.60 8.44
CA ASP A 362 -3.15 28.44 9.35
C ASP A 362 -1.65 28.23 9.08
N ARG A 363 -0.80 28.82 9.93
CA ARG A 363 0.66 28.77 9.80
C ARG A 363 1.20 27.35 9.59
N GLU A 364 0.73 26.36 10.35
CA GLU A 364 1.21 24.99 10.22
C GLU A 364 0.75 24.38 8.89
N GLY A 365 -0.51 24.60 8.51
CA GLY A 365 -1.00 24.18 7.20
C GLY A 365 -0.23 24.85 6.06
N LEU A 366 0.07 26.14 6.17
CA LEU A 366 0.84 26.89 5.16
C LEU A 366 2.28 26.37 5.08
N GLN A 367 2.90 25.97 6.19
CA GLN A 367 4.21 25.33 6.18
C GLN A 367 4.20 24.04 5.35
N THR A 368 3.15 23.21 5.45
CA THR A 368 3.02 22.02 4.60
C THR A 368 2.95 22.39 3.11
N TYR A 369 2.20 23.42 2.74
CA TYR A 369 2.18 23.93 1.36
C TYR A 369 3.55 24.45 0.91
N LEU A 370 4.31 25.11 1.79
CA LEU A 370 5.68 25.55 1.51
C LEU A 370 6.64 24.38 1.30
N ASP A 371 6.50 23.32 2.10
CA ASP A 371 7.35 22.13 1.97
C ASP A 371 7.11 21.43 0.62
N ASP A 372 5.84 21.26 0.23
CA ASP A 372 5.45 20.73 -1.08
C ASP A 372 5.96 21.62 -2.23
N TYR A 373 5.83 22.94 -2.07
CA TYR A 373 6.32 23.93 -3.03
C TYR A 373 7.84 23.86 -3.20
N ASN A 374 8.59 23.86 -2.11
CA ASN A 374 10.05 23.80 -2.11
C ASN A 374 10.55 22.46 -2.71
N GLN A 375 9.85 21.36 -2.42
CA GLN A 375 10.16 20.05 -3.03
C GLN A 375 9.94 20.09 -4.54
N LYS A 376 8.83 20.69 -5.01
CA LYS A 376 8.55 20.82 -6.44
C LYS A 376 9.57 21.70 -7.16
N LEU A 377 10.03 22.78 -6.53
CA LEU A 377 11.10 23.61 -7.08
C LEU A 377 12.38 22.79 -7.29
N ILE A 378 12.75 21.93 -6.34
CA ILE A 378 13.92 21.04 -6.50
C ILE A 378 13.76 20.11 -7.71
N GLU A 379 12.57 19.53 -7.91
CA GLU A 379 12.30 18.66 -9.07
C GLU A 379 12.37 19.42 -10.40
N VAL A 380 11.82 20.63 -10.47
CA VAL A 380 11.89 21.47 -11.70
C VAL A 380 13.34 21.81 -12.03
N PHE A 381 14.17 22.14 -11.02
CA PHE A 381 15.59 22.41 -11.25
C PHE A 381 16.36 21.20 -11.77
N GLN A 382 16.01 20.00 -11.32
CA GLN A 382 16.61 18.77 -11.85
C GLN A 382 16.30 18.61 -13.33
N ALA A 383 15.05 18.80 -13.73
CA ALA A 383 14.63 18.69 -15.13
C ALA A 383 15.30 19.75 -16.03
N GLU A 384 15.34 21.02 -15.59
CA GLU A 384 16.00 22.11 -16.33
C GLU A 384 17.51 21.85 -16.51
N ALA A 385 18.18 21.36 -15.46
CA ALA A 385 19.61 21.05 -15.52
C ALA A 385 19.94 19.83 -16.42
N GLU A 386 19.04 18.87 -16.52
CA GLU A 386 19.15 17.74 -17.45
C GLU A 386 18.96 18.18 -18.91
N GLU A 387 17.96 19.01 -19.20
CA GLU A 387 17.71 19.58 -20.52
C GLU A 387 18.91 20.41 -21.02
N ASP A 388 19.48 21.28 -20.16
CA ASP A 388 20.66 22.07 -20.49
C ASP A 388 21.88 21.17 -20.81
N ARG A 389 22.06 20.07 -20.07
CA ARG A 389 23.15 19.09 -20.33
C ARG A 389 22.94 18.35 -21.64
N GLU A 390 21.73 17.93 -21.97
CA GLU A 390 21.44 17.28 -23.25
C GLU A 390 21.67 18.23 -24.43
N GLU A 391 21.25 19.49 -24.33
CA GLU A 391 21.46 20.49 -25.38
C GLU A 391 22.95 20.80 -25.59
N LEU A 392 23.76 20.80 -24.51
CA LEU A 392 25.21 20.94 -24.57
C LEU A 392 25.93 19.72 -25.15
N THR A 393 25.33 18.52 -25.07
CA THR A 393 25.92 17.28 -25.59
C THR A 393 25.58 17.07 -27.07
N LEU A 394 24.49 17.68 -27.55
CA LEU A 394 24.05 17.67 -28.96
C LEU A 394 24.70 18.75 -29.83
N ARG A 395 25.33 19.76 -29.21
CA ARG A 395 26.12 20.81 -29.89
C ARG A 395 27.60 20.44 -29.93
#